data_AF-A0A2E5EVN3-F1
#
_entry.id   AF-A0A2E5EVN3-F1
#
_cell.length_a   1.000
_cell.length_b   1.000
_cell.length_c   1.000
_cell.angle_alpha   90.00
_cell.angle_beta   90.00
_cell.angle_gamma   90.00
#
_symmetry.space_group_name_H-M   'P 1'
#
loop_
_entity.id
_entity.type
_entity.pdbx_description
1 polymer ?
#
loop_
_entity_poly.entity_id
_entity_poly.type
_entity_poly.pdbx_seq_one_letter_code
_entity_poly.pdbx_strand_id
1 'polypeptide(L)'
;MSELLGLLDTLESLVLDSQKVPFTDKVMIKEDEALQLIDKLRLCMSSQGNIARSTIDRGKPIDEEVRNSANPMGSRVETESEVILNAKVKGKKIRDGANDYADYVLANLELMITKLQKNLIRLEQNIESGREALDTSKQELVTQVEARQE
;
A
#
# COMPACT_ATOMS: atom_id res chain seq x y z
N MET A 1 -6.67 -7.60 -3.78
CA MET A 1 -5.81 -6.61 -3.09
C MET A 1 -4.41 -6.48 -3.70
N SER A 2 -3.74 -7.55 -4.14
CA SER A 2 -2.38 -7.48 -4.75
C SER A 2 -2.30 -6.67 -6.05
N GLU A 3 -3.32 -6.74 -6.90
CA GLU A 3 -3.32 -6.12 -8.22
C GLU A 3 -3.45 -4.58 -8.18
N LEU A 4 -4.27 -4.06 -7.26
CA LEU A 4 -4.38 -2.62 -7.01
C LEU A 4 -3.06 -2.04 -6.48
N LEU A 5 -2.43 -2.76 -5.53
CA LEU A 5 -1.15 -2.35 -4.96
C LEU A 5 -0.06 -2.36 -6.02
N GLY A 6 -0.03 -3.36 -6.91
CA GLY A 6 0.92 -3.44 -8.02
C GLY A 6 0.74 -2.33 -9.06
N LEU A 7 -0.51 -1.96 -9.38
CA LEU A 7 -0.78 -0.80 -10.24
C LEU A 7 -0.34 0.52 -9.59
N LEU A 8 -0.49 0.64 -8.28
CA LEU A 8 -0.03 1.80 -7.52
C LEU A 8 1.50 1.87 -7.50
N ASP A 9 2.18 0.75 -7.28
CA ASP A 9 3.64 0.65 -7.35
C ASP A 9 4.16 1.03 -8.75
N THR A 10 3.45 0.62 -9.81
CA THR A 10 3.80 0.98 -11.19
C THR A 10 3.65 2.48 -11.44
N LEU A 11 2.59 3.10 -10.91
CA LEU A 11 2.40 4.55 -10.97
C LEU A 11 3.48 5.29 -10.16
N GLU A 12 3.84 4.76 -8.99
CA GLU A 12 4.92 5.30 -8.16
C GLU A 12 6.27 5.25 -8.92
N SER A 13 6.59 4.11 -9.55
CA SER A 13 7.78 3.99 -10.39
C SER A 13 7.76 4.96 -11.57
N LEU A 14 6.63 5.13 -12.25
CA LEU A 14 6.49 6.09 -13.35
C LEU A 14 6.84 7.51 -12.91
N VAL A 15 6.34 7.95 -11.75
CA VAL A 15 6.62 9.29 -11.21
C VAL A 15 8.08 9.43 -10.80
N LEU A 16 8.67 8.40 -10.19
CA LEU A 16 10.04 8.44 -9.67
C LEU A 16 11.11 8.37 -10.78
N ASP A 17 10.83 7.66 -11.87
CA ASP A 17 11.76 7.49 -12.99
C ASP A 17 11.59 8.58 -14.06
N SER A 18 10.60 9.46 -13.90
CA SER A 18 10.33 10.57 -14.82
C SER A 18 11.38 11.68 -14.74
N GLN A 19 11.65 12.31 -15.89
CA GLN A 19 12.64 13.38 -16.00
C GLN A 19 12.19 14.61 -15.20
N LYS A 20 13.01 15.05 -14.24
CA LYS A 20 12.74 16.30 -13.51
C LYS A 20 12.93 17.51 -14.41
N VAL A 21 12.04 18.48 -14.27
CA VAL A 21 12.15 19.77 -14.97
C VAL A 21 13.18 20.64 -14.21
N PRO A 22 14.25 21.11 -14.87
CA PRO A 22 15.27 21.94 -14.23
C PRO A 22 14.67 23.15 -13.51
N PHE A 23 15.25 23.51 -12.36
CA PHE A 23 14.86 24.66 -11.54
C PHE A 23 13.43 24.59 -10.95
N THR A 24 12.80 23.41 -10.94
CA THR A 24 11.47 23.20 -10.33
C THR A 24 11.37 21.88 -9.60
N ASP A 25 10.40 21.75 -8.69
CA ASP A 25 10.04 20.48 -8.04
C ASP A 25 9.11 19.61 -8.91
N LYS A 26 9.00 19.89 -10.21
CA LYS A 26 8.08 19.21 -11.13
C LYS A 26 8.77 18.09 -11.89
N VAL A 27 8.02 17.04 -12.18
CA VAL A 27 8.42 15.92 -13.04
C VAL A 27 7.65 15.96 -14.36
N MET A 28 8.34 15.66 -15.46
CA MET A 28 7.73 15.51 -16.78
C MET A 28 7.27 14.07 -16.95
N ILE A 29 5.95 13.89 -16.99
CA ILE A 29 5.30 12.60 -17.17
C ILE A 29 4.52 12.62 -18.49
N LYS A 30 4.56 11.53 -19.24
CA LYS A 30 3.70 11.35 -20.41
C LYS A 30 2.25 11.23 -19.95
N GLU A 31 1.43 12.18 -20.38
CA GLU A 31 0.02 12.27 -20.01
C GLU A 31 -0.74 10.96 -20.29
N ASP A 32 -0.60 10.40 -21.49
CA ASP A 32 -1.29 9.17 -21.91
C ASP A 32 -0.99 7.97 -21.00
N GLU A 33 0.27 7.83 -20.58
CA GLU A 33 0.73 6.70 -19.76
C GLU A 33 0.23 6.83 -18.31
N ALA A 34 0.26 8.05 -17.76
CA ALA A 34 -0.28 8.36 -16.45
C ALA A 34 -1.80 8.17 -16.41
N LEU A 35 -2.52 8.66 -17.41
CA LEU A 35 -3.98 8.52 -17.50
C LEU A 35 -4.40 7.05 -17.63
N GLN A 36 -3.70 6.25 -18.43
CA GLN A 36 -3.97 4.81 -18.54
C GLN A 36 -3.77 4.05 -17.22
N LEU A 37 -2.73 4.40 -16.44
CA LEU A 37 -2.50 3.82 -15.12
C LEU A 37 -3.60 4.23 -14.13
N ILE A 38 -4.01 5.50 -14.14
CA ILE A 38 -5.11 6.02 -13.33
C ILE A 38 -6.43 5.32 -13.66
N ASP A 39 -6.72 5.10 -14.95
CA ASP A 39 -7.92 4.39 -15.39
C ASP A 39 -7.92 2.93 -14.95
N LYS A 40 -6.78 2.24 -15.06
CA LYS A 40 -6.62 0.86 -14.55
C LYS A 40 -6.82 0.79 -13.04
N LEU A 41 -6.27 1.75 -12.29
CA LEU A 41 -6.48 1.87 -10.84
C LEU A 41 -7.97 2.07 -10.52
N ARG A 42 -8.64 2.99 -11.24
CA ARG A 42 -10.07 3.28 -11.06
C ARG A 42 -10.95 2.08 -11.36
N LEU A 43 -10.65 1.32 -12.41
CA LEU A 43 -11.33 0.07 -12.77
C LEU A 43 -11.13 -0.99 -11.69
N CYS A 44 -9.91 -1.15 -11.20
CA CYS A 44 -9.59 -2.13 -10.15
C CYS A 44 -10.31 -1.79 -8.84
N MET A 45 -10.36 -0.51 -8.44
CA MET A 45 -11.13 -0.06 -7.27
C MET A 45 -12.63 -0.29 -7.44
N SER A 46 -13.17 -0.01 -8.64
CA SER A 46 -14.61 -0.17 -8.93
C SER A 46 -15.03 -1.64 -9.02
N SER A 47 -14.17 -2.52 -9.55
CA SER A 47 -14.45 -3.96 -9.63
C SER A 47 -14.38 -4.63 -8.25
N GLN A 48 -13.44 -4.20 -7.38
CA GLN A 48 -13.34 -4.67 -5.99
C GLN A 48 -14.52 -4.20 -5.14
N GLY A 49 -15.14 -3.05 -5.46
CA GLY A 49 -16.36 -2.57 -4.79
C GLY A 49 -17.55 -3.53 -4.92
N ASN A 50 -17.60 -4.33 -5.99
CA ASN A 50 -18.63 -5.36 -6.17
C ASN A 50 -18.34 -6.64 -5.37
N ILE A 51 -17.07 -6.96 -5.11
CA ILE A 51 -16.66 -8.18 -4.37
C ILE A 51 -16.61 -7.92 -2.86
N ALA A 52 -16.28 -6.69 -2.44
CA ALA A 52 -16.33 -6.28 -1.04
C ALA A 52 -17.78 -6.23 -0.50
N ARG A 53 -18.76 -5.86 -1.35
CA ARG A 53 -20.17 -5.82 -0.96
C ARG A 53 -20.79 -7.22 -0.82
N SER A 54 -20.35 -8.20 -1.60
CA SER A 54 -20.77 -9.61 -1.43
C SER A 54 -20.11 -10.33 -0.25
N THR A 55 -19.11 -9.72 0.39
CA THR A 55 -18.45 -10.30 1.56
C THR A 55 -18.91 -9.64 2.87
N ILE A 56 -19.42 -8.40 2.82
CA ILE A 56 -20.01 -7.69 3.97
C ILE A 56 -21.49 -8.06 4.20
N ASP A 57 -22.20 -8.63 3.22
CA ASP A 57 -23.56 -9.14 3.42
C ASP A 57 -23.64 -10.53 4.11
N ARG A 58 -22.49 -11.09 4.54
CA ARG A 58 -22.45 -12.25 5.47
C ARG A 58 -22.38 -11.82 6.95
N GLY A 59 -22.84 -10.62 7.24
CA GLY A 59 -23.08 -10.10 8.58
C GLY A 59 -24.57 -10.09 8.96
N LYS A 60 -25.39 -11.00 8.42
CA LYS A 60 -26.74 -11.26 8.94
C LYS A 60 -26.71 -12.40 9.97
N PRO A 61 -27.47 -12.27 11.05
CA PRO A 61 -27.30 -13.07 12.26
C PRO A 61 -27.50 -14.55 11.99
N ILE A 62 -26.70 -15.36 12.68
CA ILE A 62 -26.83 -16.80 12.79
C ILE A 62 -28.12 -17.08 13.58
N ASP A 63 -29.28 -16.93 12.93
CA ASP A 63 -30.60 -17.17 13.52
C ASP A 63 -31.48 -17.99 12.55
N GLU A 64 -30.98 -19.08 11.94
CA GLU A 64 -31.90 -20.01 11.25
C GLU A 64 -31.39 -21.43 10.97
N GLU A 65 -30.53 -22.02 11.82
CA GLU A 65 -30.22 -23.45 11.69
C GLU A 65 -30.01 -24.22 13.01
N VAL A 66 -30.67 -23.81 14.10
CA VAL A 66 -30.80 -24.66 15.31
C VAL A 66 -32.20 -24.53 15.94
N ARG A 67 -33.26 -24.56 15.12
CA ARG A 67 -34.65 -24.59 15.62
C ARG A 67 -35.45 -25.81 15.16
N ASN A 68 -34.79 -26.94 14.90
CA ASN A 68 -35.51 -28.17 14.56
C ASN A 68 -34.99 -29.45 15.21
N SER A 69 -34.58 -29.36 16.48
CA SER A 69 -34.50 -30.53 17.37
C SER A 69 -35.13 -30.22 18.71
N ALA A 70 -36.42 -29.88 18.69
CA ALA A 70 -37.27 -30.03 19.85
C ALA A 70 -37.83 -31.46 19.84
N ASN A 71 -37.19 -32.38 20.55
CA ASN A 71 -37.89 -33.31 21.45
C ASN A 71 -36.91 -34.04 22.39
N PRO A 72 -37.38 -34.53 23.55
CA PRO A 72 -36.86 -34.14 24.84
C PRO A 72 -36.25 -35.32 25.60
N MET A 73 -35.74 -35.07 26.81
CA MET A 73 -35.21 -36.06 27.75
C MET A 73 -33.84 -36.67 27.40
N GLY A 74 -32.79 -36.15 28.02
CA GLY A 74 -31.50 -36.85 28.13
C GLY A 74 -30.36 -35.93 28.51
N SER A 75 -29.83 -36.08 29.72
CA SER A 75 -28.51 -35.61 30.19
C SER A 75 -28.20 -34.11 30.10
N ARG A 76 -28.74 -33.36 31.07
CA ARG A 76 -28.23 -32.05 31.51
C ARG A 76 -26.90 -32.20 32.28
N VAL A 77 -25.89 -32.78 31.63
CA VAL A 77 -24.50 -32.89 32.14
C VAL A 77 -23.53 -32.77 30.94
N GLU A 78 -23.65 -31.68 30.18
CA GLU A 78 -22.56 -31.24 29.30
C GLU A 78 -21.65 -30.35 30.13
N THR A 79 -20.52 -30.96 30.50
CA THR A 79 -19.59 -30.55 31.54
C THR A 79 -18.96 -29.17 31.28
N GLU A 80 -18.77 -28.37 32.33
CA GLU A 80 -18.00 -27.10 32.31
C GLU A 80 -16.67 -27.19 31.51
N SER A 81 -16.06 -28.37 31.48
CA SER A 81 -14.87 -28.69 30.67
C SER A 81 -15.02 -28.36 29.18
N GLU A 82 -16.18 -28.57 28.57
CA GLU A 82 -16.40 -28.32 27.15
C GLU A 82 -16.52 -26.82 26.84
N VAL A 83 -17.16 -26.07 27.76
CA VAL A 83 -17.24 -24.61 27.70
C VAL A 83 -15.84 -23.98 27.85
N ILE A 84 -15.05 -24.47 28.79
CA ILE A 84 -13.67 -24.01 29.01
C ILE A 84 -12.78 -24.34 27.81
N LEU A 85 -12.91 -25.54 27.24
CA LEU A 85 -12.17 -25.95 26.05
C LEU A 85 -12.52 -25.06 24.85
N ASN A 86 -13.82 -24.81 24.61
CA ASN A 86 -14.28 -23.93 23.55
C ASN A 86 -13.81 -22.48 23.74
N ALA A 87 -13.84 -21.96 24.97
CA ALA A 87 -13.31 -20.64 25.29
C ALA A 87 -11.81 -20.55 24.99
N LYS A 88 -11.03 -21.59 25.34
CA LYS A 88 -9.58 -21.67 25.06
C LYS A 88 -9.28 -21.70 23.56
N VAL A 89 -10.05 -22.47 22.78
CA VAL A 89 -9.90 -22.54 21.32
C VAL A 89 -10.23 -21.19 20.67
N LYS A 90 -11.32 -20.53 21.09
CA LYS A 90 -11.69 -19.19 20.61
C LYS A 90 -10.63 -18.15 20.97
N GLY A 91 -10.15 -18.16 22.20
CA GLY A 91 -9.07 -17.26 22.65
C GLY A 91 -7.77 -17.45 21.87
N LYS A 92 -7.41 -18.70 21.57
CA LYS A 92 -6.25 -19.00 20.72
C LYS A 92 -6.44 -18.44 19.30
N LYS A 93 -7.60 -18.66 18.68
CA LYS A 93 -7.90 -18.12 17.34
C LYS A 93 -7.84 -16.58 17.28
N ILE A 94 -8.36 -15.90 18.31
CA ILE A 94 -8.29 -14.43 18.40
C ILE A 94 -6.83 -13.98 18.50
N ARG A 95 -6.04 -14.64 19.35
CA ARG A 95 -4.62 -14.31 19.52
C ARG A 95 -3.81 -14.55 18.24
N ASP A 96 -4.02 -15.69 17.60
CA ASP A 96 -3.32 -16.05 16.36
C ASP A 96 -3.70 -15.05 15.25
N GLY A 97 -4.99 -14.71 15.10
CA GLY A 97 -5.42 -13.68 14.14
C GLY A 97 -4.90 -12.26 14.45
N ALA A 98 -4.73 -11.91 15.72
CA ALA A 98 -4.11 -10.64 16.11
C ALA A 98 -2.60 -10.61 15.79
N ASN A 99 -1.90 -11.74 15.94
CA ASN A 99 -0.50 -11.87 15.53
C ASN A 99 -0.36 -11.75 14.01
N ASP A 100 -1.17 -12.49 13.24
CA ASP A 100 -1.14 -12.44 11.77
C ASP A 100 -1.38 -11.01 11.26
N TYR A 101 -2.31 -10.29 11.90
CA TYR A 101 -2.56 -8.88 11.59
C TYR A 101 -1.37 -7.98 11.93
N ALA A 102 -0.74 -8.20 13.09
CA ALA A 102 0.45 -7.44 13.49
C ALA A 102 1.60 -7.65 12.50
N ASP A 103 1.85 -8.90 12.10
CA ASP A 103 2.88 -9.25 11.12
C ASP A 103 2.60 -8.57 9.76
N TYR A 104 1.34 -8.58 9.31
CA TYR A 104 0.94 -7.87 8.10
C TYR A 104 1.19 -6.36 8.19
N VAL A 105 0.78 -5.71 9.28
CA VAL A 105 0.98 -4.27 9.48
C VAL A 105 2.47 -3.92 9.53
N LEU A 106 3.28 -4.73 10.23
CA LEU A 106 4.72 -4.53 10.34
C LEU A 106 5.41 -4.71 8.99
N ALA A 107 5.07 -5.74 8.22
CA ALA A 107 5.63 -5.97 6.89
C ALA A 107 5.33 -4.80 5.94
N ASN A 108 4.12 -4.26 5.98
CA ASN A 108 3.75 -3.09 5.18
C ASN A 108 4.52 -1.83 5.61
N LEU A 109 4.70 -1.63 6.92
CA LEU A 109 5.46 -0.52 7.44
C LEU A 109 6.93 -0.60 7.03
N GLU A 110 7.54 -1.79 7.11
CA GLU A 110 8.92 -2.04 6.66
C GLU A 110 9.08 -1.76 5.16
N LEU A 111 8.13 -2.20 4.34
CA LEU A 111 8.12 -1.90 2.91
C LEU A 111 8.05 -0.40 2.66
N MET A 112 7.19 0.32 3.37
CA MET A 112 7.04 1.78 3.25
C MET A 112 8.32 2.52 3.64
N ILE A 113 8.97 2.12 4.75
CA ILE A 113 10.25 2.69 5.19
C ILE A 113 11.33 2.46 4.13
N THR A 114 11.40 1.26 3.58
CA THR A 114 12.37 0.91 2.53
C THR A 114 12.17 1.76 1.27
N LYS A 115 10.91 2.00 0.86
CA LYS A 115 10.58 2.89 -0.25
C LYS A 115 11.01 4.33 0.03
N LEU A 116 10.71 4.85 1.22
CA LEU A 116 11.13 6.19 1.64
C LEU A 116 12.65 6.35 1.61
N GLN A 117 13.39 5.34 2.09
CA GLN A 117 14.86 5.34 2.04
C GLN A 117 15.38 5.39 0.59
N LYS A 118 14.82 4.58 -0.31
CA LYS A 118 15.19 4.61 -1.74
C LYS A 118 14.92 5.98 -2.38
N ASN A 119 13.77 6.58 -2.06
CA ASN A 119 13.41 7.90 -2.55
C ASN A 119 14.35 8.99 -2.02
N LEU A 120 14.79 8.89 -0.76
CA LEU A 120 15.75 9.82 -0.18
C LEU A 120 17.12 9.73 -0.87
N ILE A 121 17.64 8.52 -1.11
CA ILE A 121 18.90 8.31 -1.84
C ILE A 121 18.82 8.92 -3.25
N ARG A 122 17.70 8.69 -3.97
CA ARG A 122 17.48 9.29 -5.29
C ARG A 122 17.41 10.81 -5.23
N LEU A 123 16.80 11.38 -4.18
CA LEU A 123 16.75 12.82 -4.00
C LEU A 123 18.13 13.41 -3.76
N GLU A 124 18.95 12.78 -2.91
CA GLU A 124 20.34 13.19 -2.66
C GLU A 124 21.16 13.20 -3.96
N GLN A 125 21.06 12.13 -4.76
CA GLN A 125 21.71 12.04 -6.07
C GLN A 125 21.27 13.18 -7.02
N ASN A 126 19.97 13.44 -7.09
CA ASN A 126 19.43 14.52 -7.93
C ASN A 126 19.94 15.91 -7.49
N ILE A 127 20.03 16.15 -6.18
CA ILE A 127 20.57 17.40 -5.64
C ILE A 127 22.04 17.54 -6.01
N GLU A 128 22.84 16.47 -5.86
CA GLU A 128 24.26 16.49 -6.17
C GLU A 128 24.50 16.78 -7.66
N SER A 129 23.83 16.06 -8.56
CA SER A 129 23.90 16.32 -10.00
C SER A 129 23.44 17.74 -10.35
N GLY A 130 22.42 18.26 -9.65
CA GLY A 130 21.98 19.65 -9.80
C GLY A 130 23.06 20.66 -9.39
N ARG A 131 23.81 20.39 -8.32
CA ARG A 131 24.92 21.24 -7.87
C ARG A 131 26.10 21.21 -8.84
N GLU A 132 26.46 20.05 -9.36
CA GLU A 132 27.53 19.90 -10.37
C GLU A 132 27.19 20.66 -11.67
N ALA A 133 25.94 20.56 -12.13
CA ALA A 133 25.47 21.29 -13.31
C ALA A 133 25.51 22.81 -13.09
N LEU A 134 25.15 23.28 -11.89
CA LEU A 134 25.24 24.69 -11.52
C LEU A 134 26.69 25.20 -11.47
N ASP A 135 27.62 24.42 -10.93
CA ASP A 135 29.03 24.80 -10.88
C ASP A 135 29.61 24.91 -12.31
N THR A 136 29.29 23.94 -13.17
CA THR A 136 29.68 23.94 -14.57
C THR A 136 29.13 25.17 -15.30
N SER A 137 27.82 25.44 -15.17
CA SER A 137 27.18 26.60 -15.79
C SER A 137 27.76 27.93 -15.28
N LYS A 138 28.13 28.00 -13.99
CA LYS A 138 28.80 29.17 -13.42
C LYS A 138 30.19 29.37 -14.04
N GLN A 139 30.98 28.31 -14.22
CA GLN A 139 32.29 28.40 -14.87
C GLN A 139 32.17 28.89 -16.32
N GLU A 140 31.23 28.32 -17.08
CA GLU A 140 30.96 28.74 -18.47
C GLU A 140 30.56 30.22 -18.57
N LEU A 141 29.71 30.70 -17.66
CA LEU A 141 29.31 32.11 -17.61
C LEU A 141 30.49 33.04 -17.31
N VAL A 142 31.38 32.66 -16.39
CA VAL A 142 32.59 33.45 -16.08
C VAL A 142 33.50 33.52 -17.31
N THR A 143 33.77 32.39 -17.96
CA THR A 143 34.61 32.35 -19.17
C THR A 143 34.02 33.17 -20.32
N GLN A 144 32.69 33.15 -20.50
CA GLN A 144 32.02 33.96 -21.52
C GLN A 144 32.08 35.47 -21.24
N VAL A 145 32.05 35.88 -19.97
CA VAL A 145 32.18 37.29 -19.59
C VAL A 145 33.61 37.77 -19.82
N GLU A 146 34.61 36.97 -19.44
CA GLU A 146 36.03 37.28 -19.66
C GLU A 146 36.34 37.42 -21.16
N ALA A 147 35.87 36.48 -21.99
CA ALA A 147 36.07 36.51 -23.45
C ALA A 147 35.35 37.67 -24.17
N ARG A 148 34.41 38.37 -23.53
CA ARG A 148 33.74 39.57 -24.07
C ARG A 148 34.42 40.88 -23.66
N GLN A 149 35.34 40.84 -22.71
CA GLN A 149 36.07 42.01 -22.21
C GLN A 149 37.44 42.21 -22.87
N GLU A 150 37.92 41.22 -23.63
CA GLU A 150 39.09 41.29 -24.53
C GLU A 150 38.68 41.65 -25.97
#